data_AF-A6HBD4-F1
#
_entry.id   AF-A6HBD4-F1
#
_cell.length_a   1.000
_cell.length_b   1.000
_cell.length_c   1.000
_cell.angle_alpha   90.00
_cell.angle_beta   90.00
_cell.angle_gamma   90.00
#
_symmetry.space_group_name_H-M   'P 1'
#
loop_
_entity.id
_entity.type
_entity.pdbx_description
1 polymer ?
#
loop_
_entity_poly.entity_id
_entity_poly.type
_entity_poly.pdbx_seq_one_letter_code
_entity_poly.pdbx_strand_id
1 'polypeptide(L)' 'MQYHLQTNEFLRNVFELGPPVMLDAATLKTMKIPRFERHLYNSAAFKARTKARSKCRDKRADVGEFF' A
#
# COMPACT_ATOMS: atom_id res chain seq x y z
N MET A 1 9.29 16.50 9.81
CA MET A 1 9.87 15.47 8.91
C MET A 1 9.21 15.40 7.53
N GLN A 2 7.88 15.34 7.42
CA GLN A 2 7.18 15.25 6.13
C GLN A 2 7.61 16.32 5.11
N TYR A 3 7.69 17.58 5.53
CA TYR A 3 8.09 18.69 4.65
C TYR A 3 9.48 18.48 4.04
N HIS A 4 10.48 18.15 4.86
CA HIS A 4 11.85 17.95 4.39
C HIS A 4 11.97 16.78 3.41
N LEU A 5 11.23 15.68 3.63
CA LEU A 5 11.23 14.57 2.68
C LEU A 5 10.59 14.93 1.32
N GLN A 6 9.72 15.94 1.29
CA GLN A 6 9.04 16.39 0.07
C GLN A 6 9.85 17.45 -0.70
N THR A 7 10.54 18.36 0.01
CA THR A 7 11.14 19.56 -0.58
C THR A 7 12.66 19.61 -0.52
N ASN A 8 13.30 18.99 0.47
CA ASN A 8 14.75 19.08 0.63
C ASN A 8 15.45 18.17 -0.37
N GLU A 9 16.12 18.78 -1.34
CA GLU A 9 16.83 18.08 -2.41
C GLU A 9 17.90 17.13 -1.89
N PHE A 10 18.72 17.57 -0.92
CA PHE A 10 19.76 16.73 -0.31
C PHE A 10 19.18 15.44 0.29
N LEU A 11 18.13 15.56 1.11
CA LEU A 11 17.51 14.38 1.71
C LEU A 11 16.82 13.49 0.66
N ARG A 12 16.20 14.07 -0.37
CA ARG A 12 15.59 13.29 -1.45
C ARG A 12 16.61 12.53 -2.28
N ASN A 13 17.80 13.10 -2.48
CA ASN A 13 18.91 12.43 -3.15
C ASN A 13 19.49 11.31 -2.27
N VAL A 14 19.64 11.54 -0.95
CA VAL A 14 20.10 10.51 -0.01
C VAL A 14 19.15 9.31 0.07
N PHE A 15 17.83 9.56 0.05
CA PHE A 15 16.81 8.51 0.10
C PHE A 15 16.31 8.06 -1.27
N GLU A 16 16.92 8.55 -2.37
CA GLU A 16 16.55 8.21 -3.75
C GLU A 16 15.05 8.39 -4.07
N LEU A 17 14.43 9.43 -3.49
CA LEU A 17 12.97 9.68 -3.59
C LEU A 17 12.53 10.28 -4.93
N GLY A 18 13.48 10.59 -5.82
CA GLY A 18 13.24 11.27 -7.09
C GLY A 18 12.99 12.78 -6.96
N PRO A 19 12.60 13.45 -8.06
CA PRO A 19 12.42 14.91 -8.10
C PRO A 19 11.48 15.45 -7.02
N PRO A 20 11.68 16.67 -6.51
CA PRO A 20 10.84 17.28 -5.49
C PRO A 20 9.37 17.27 -5.89
N VAL A 21 8.52 16.78 -4.98
CA VAL A 21 7.06 16.72 -5.17
C VAL A 21 6.51 18.09 -4.77
N MET A 22 6.89 19.13 -5.51
CA MET A 22 6.31 20.46 -5.39
C MET A 22 4.97 20.46 -6.11
N LEU A 23 3.97 19.89 -5.46
CA LEU A 23 2.61 19.89 -5.98
C LEU A 23 1.94 21.20 -5.58
N ASP A 24 1.65 22.04 -6.59
CA ASP A 24 0.67 23.10 -6.47
C ASP A 24 -0.62 22.55 -5.82
N ALA A 25 -1.30 23.34 -5.01
CA ALA A 25 -2.52 22.95 -4.31
C ALA A 25 -3.59 22.42 -5.29
N ALA A 26 -3.60 22.90 -6.54
CA ALA A 26 -4.43 22.37 -7.62
C ALA A 26 -4.02 20.95 -8.01
N THR A 27 -2.72 20.67 -8.19
CA THR A 27 -2.20 19.33 -8.50
C THR A 27 -2.37 18.34 -7.34
N LEU A 28 -2.28 18.78 -6.08
CA LEU A 28 -2.60 17.93 -4.92
C LEU A 28 -4.07 17.47 -4.91
N LYS A 29 -4.99 18.33 -5.36
CA LYS A 29 -6.42 17.96 -5.44
C LYS A 29 -6.68 16.96 -6.57
N THR A 30 -6.02 17.08 -7.71
CA THR A 30 -6.18 16.15 -8.84
C THR A 30 -5.50 14.80 -8.59
N MET A 31 -4.44 14.76 -7.78
CA MET A 31 -3.77 13.51 -7.39
C MET A 31 -4.51 12.69 -6.32
N LYS A 32 -5.63 13.20 -5.77
CA LYS A 32 -6.41 12.43 -4.80
C LYS A 32 -7.13 11.29 -5.50
N ILE A 33 -6.63 10.08 -5.27
CA ILE A 33 -7.34 8.84 -5.66
C ILE A 33 -8.74 8.87 -5.04
N PRO A 34 -9.81 8.71 -5.83
CA PRO A 34 -11.18 8.73 -5.33
C PRO A 34 -11.39 7.60 -4.32
N ARG A 35 -12.30 7.82 -3.36
CA ARG A 35 -12.58 6.84 -2.28
C ARG A 35 -12.91 5.45 -2.84
N PHE A 36 -13.65 5.40 -3.94
CA PHE A 36 -14.06 4.18 -4.59
C PHE A 36 -12.87 3.37 -5.12
N GLU A 37 -11.96 3.98 -5.88
CA GLU A 37 -10.77 3.30 -6.40
C GLU A 37 -9.86 2.79 -5.29
N ARG A 38 -9.61 3.59 -4.25
CA ARG A 38 -8.85 3.15 -3.08
C ARG A 38 -9.50 1.92 -2.42
N HIS A 39 -10.83 1.94 -2.29
CA HIS A 39 -11.57 0.81 -1.71
C HIS A 39 -11.47 -0.44 -2.59
N LEU A 40 -11.62 -0.30 -3.90
CA LEU A 40 -11.52 -1.40 -4.85
C LEU A 40 -10.13 -2.04 -4.84
N TYR A 41 -9.07 -1.21 -4.87
CA TYR A 41 -7.69 -1.68 -4.77
C TYR A 41 -7.44 -2.45 -3.47
N ASN A 42 -7.85 -1.88 -2.34
CA ASN A 42 -7.70 -2.52 -1.03
C ASN A 42 -8.48 -3.84 -0.93
N SER A 43 -9.68 -3.90 -1.51
CA SER A 43 -10.51 -5.11 -1.57
C SER A 43 -9.82 -6.21 -2.38
N ALA A 44 -9.28 -5.87 -3.55
CA ALA A 44 -8.52 -6.81 -4.39
C ALA A 44 -7.28 -7.36 -3.66
N ALA A 45 -6.50 -6.48 -3.02
CA ALA A 45 -5.34 -6.88 -2.22
C ALA A 45 -5.72 -7.75 -1.01
N PHE A 46 -6.83 -7.44 -0.33
CA PHE A 46 -7.35 -8.26 0.76
C PHE A 46 -7.79 -9.65 0.28
N LYS A 47 -8.53 -9.73 -0.83
CA LYS A 47 -8.94 -11.00 -1.46
C LYS A 47 -7.73 -11.85 -1.84
N ALA A 48 -6.71 -11.26 -2.46
CA ALA A 48 -5.47 -11.96 -2.82
C ALA A 48 -4.74 -12.49 -1.59
N ARG A 49 -4.60 -11.69 -0.53
CA ARG A 49 -3.99 -12.11 0.74
C ARG A 49 -4.74 -13.26 1.39
N THR A 50 -6.07 -13.20 1.45
CA THR A 50 -6.89 -14.27 2.01
C THR A 50 -6.73 -15.57 1.23
N LYS A 51 -6.75 -15.53 -0.11
CA LYS A 51 -6.52 -16.70 -0.98
C LYS A 51 -5.12 -17.30 -0.81
N ALA A 52 -4.09 -16.46 -0.65
CA ALA A 52 -2.73 -16.93 -0.44
C ALA A 52 -2.59 -17.63 0.93
N ARG A 53 -3.18 -17.04 1.97
CA ARG A 53 -3.10 -17.56 3.35
C ARG A 53 -4.00 -18.75 3.62
N SER A 54 -5.13 -18.91 2.91
CA SER A 54 -6.01 -20.07 3.09
C SER A 54 -5.28 -21.39 2.83
N LYS A 55 -4.30 -21.41 1.92
CA LYS A 55 -3.47 -22.60 1.62
C LYS A 55 -2.68 -23.14 2.82
N CYS A 56 -2.33 -22.28 3.77
CA CYS A 56 -1.54 -22.64 4.94
C CYS A 56 -2.29 -22.43 6.25
N ARG A 57 -3.60 -22.14 6.19
CA ARG A 57 -4.40 -21.78 7.36
C ARG A 57 -4.65 -22.98 8.27
N ASP A 58 -4.88 -24.14 7.67
CA ASP A 58 -5.28 -25.35 8.40
C ASP A 58 -4.08 -26.24 8.74
N LYS A 59 -2.85 -25.70 8.70
CA LYS A 59 -1.61 -26.45 8.97
C LYS A 59 -1.54 -27.08 10.37
N ARG A 60 -2.35 -26.59 11.31
CA ARG A 60 -2.46 -27.07 12.69
C ARG A 60 -3.90 -27.45 13.06
N ALA A 61 -4.78 -27.57 12.07
CA ALA A 61 -6.10 -28.09 12.34
C ALA A 61 -5.94 -29.55 12.75
N ASP A 62 -6.52 -29.92 13.89
CA ASP A 62 -6.59 -31.31 14.35
C ASP A 62 -7.64 -32.05 13.51
N VAL A 63 -7.35 -32.17 12.22
CA VAL A 63 -8.09 -33.03 11.31
C VAL A 63 -7.59 -34.43 11.59
N GLY A 64 -8.02 -34.98 12.73
CA GLY A 64 -7.80 -36.38 13.07
C GLY A 64 -8.23 -37.24 11.90
N GLU A 65 -7.48 -38.30 11.62
CA GLU A 65 -7.85 -39.30 10.63
C GLU A 65 -9.20 -39.91 11.03
N PHE A 66 -10.27 -39.37 10.45
CA PHE A 66 -11.55 -40.06 10.40
C PHE A 66 -11.40 -41.12 9.31
N PHE A 67 -11.18 -42.36 9.77
CA PHE A 67 -11.45 -43.59 9.03
C PHE A 67 -12.87 -43.61 8.49
#